data_AF-A0A1U7MMX0-F1
#
_entry.id   AF-A0A1U7MMX0-F1
#
_cell.length_a   1.000
_cell.length_b   1.000
_cell.length_c   1.000
_cell.angle_alpha   90.00
_cell.angle_beta   90.00
_cell.angle_gamma   90.00
#
_symmetry.space_group_name_H-M   'P 1'
#
loop_
_entity.id
_entity.type
_entity.pdbx_description
1 polymer ?
#
loop_
_entity_poly.entity_id
_entity_poly.type
_entity_poly.pdbx_seq_one_letter_code
_entity_poly.pdbx_strand_id
1 'polypeptide(L)'
;MTDLLRRTRARGGTHGEQPMFPTIIAVRNGRVVAGVSTPRLQATLSAARTLAVGVDAAALVLAAQAEVEGRPVLVHTVMTRDRRAKQVLQRVELGPGERVAVGEPQDGGTPQDDTVVTALAEAMGHRPVDVTRVARRDTAGTFGEDLYLPPEQGRVVVDAGTVRTLHDRVRGVAGEVFYVPRSPEAARLALEAGLPRPTLLGPAGPEEPVDG
;
A
#
# COMPACT_ATOMS: atom_id res chain seq x y z
N MET A 1 12.22 -19.87 13.01
CA MET A 1 10.91 -19.19 12.83
C MET A 1 10.05 -19.39 14.07
N THR A 2 10.23 -18.61 15.15
CA THR A 2 9.26 -18.45 16.28
C THR A 2 9.88 -17.70 17.48
N ASP A 3 9.95 -16.37 17.42
CA ASP A 3 10.05 -15.58 18.66
C ASP A 3 9.32 -14.22 18.53
N LEU A 4 9.47 -13.55 17.38
CA LEU A 4 8.80 -12.27 17.10
C LEU A 4 7.26 -12.38 17.07
N LEU A 5 6.72 -13.49 16.57
CA LEU A 5 5.26 -13.75 16.48
C LEU A 5 4.65 -14.24 17.81
N ARG A 6 5.48 -14.71 18.76
CA ARG A 6 4.98 -15.22 20.05
C ARG A 6 4.72 -14.08 21.03
N ARG A 7 5.50 -12.99 20.96
CA ARG A 7 5.34 -11.82 21.83
C ARG A 7 4.13 -10.95 21.48
N THR A 8 3.73 -10.91 20.21
CA THR A 8 2.56 -10.11 19.77
C THR A 8 1.21 -10.72 20.19
N ARG A 9 1.13 -12.04 20.46
CA ARG A 9 -0.11 -12.68 20.92
C ARG A 9 -0.29 -12.71 22.44
N ALA A 10 0.73 -12.36 23.22
CA ALA A 10 0.70 -12.49 24.68
C ALA A 10 0.01 -11.32 25.41
N ARG A 11 -0.33 -10.21 24.72
CA ARG A 11 -1.15 -9.13 25.33
C ARG A 11 -2.65 -9.40 25.11
N GLY A 12 -3.11 -10.50 25.68
CA GLY A 12 -4.52 -10.67 26.06
C GLY A 12 -4.70 -10.05 27.45
N GLY A 13 -5.08 -8.78 27.49
CA GLY A 13 -5.31 -8.01 28.72
C GLY A 13 -5.85 -6.65 28.32
N THR A 14 -6.90 -6.19 29.01
CA THR A 14 -7.78 -5.07 28.69
C THR A 14 -7.14 -3.66 28.68
N HIS A 15 -5.84 -3.55 28.41
CA HIS A 15 -5.09 -2.28 28.27
C HIS A 15 -3.95 -2.35 27.22
N GLY A 16 -3.96 -3.31 26.29
CA GLY A 16 -2.93 -3.41 25.26
C GLY A 16 -3.33 -2.71 23.97
N GLU A 17 -2.60 -1.65 23.58
CA GLU A 17 -2.70 -1.04 22.26
C GLU A 17 -2.68 -2.10 21.16
N GLN A 18 -3.65 -2.02 20.25
CA GLN A 18 -3.73 -2.94 19.12
C GLN A 18 -2.54 -2.64 18.18
N PRO A 19 -1.65 -3.61 17.91
CA PRO A 19 -0.49 -3.35 17.06
C PRO A 19 -0.94 -2.99 15.65
N MET A 20 -0.29 -1.98 15.05
CA MET A 20 -0.53 -1.60 13.66
C MET A 20 -0.39 -2.83 12.76
N PHE A 21 -1.38 -3.03 11.88
CA PHE A 21 -1.30 -4.07 10.86
C PHE A 21 -0.16 -3.78 9.88
N PRO A 22 0.70 -4.78 9.55
CA PRO A 22 1.72 -4.59 8.54
C PRO A 22 1.10 -4.15 7.22
N THR A 23 1.64 -3.07 6.67
CA THR A 23 1.11 -2.39 5.49
C THR A 23 2.19 -2.32 4.42
N ILE A 24 1.88 -2.77 3.22
CA ILE A 24 2.74 -2.58 2.05
C ILE A 24 2.21 -1.43 1.19
N ILE A 25 3.09 -0.52 0.81
CA ILE A 25 2.77 0.72 0.12
C ILE A 25 3.55 0.74 -1.19
N ALA A 26 2.87 1.07 -2.29
CA ALA A 26 3.47 1.29 -3.58
C ALA A 26 3.68 2.78 -3.84
N VAL A 27 4.92 3.14 -4.19
CA VAL A 27 5.33 4.50 -4.52
C VAL A 27 5.68 4.58 -5.99
N ARG A 28 5.15 5.58 -6.70
CA ARG A 28 5.45 5.89 -8.10
C ARG A 28 5.62 7.40 -8.24
N ASN A 29 6.65 7.84 -8.97
CA ASN A 29 6.94 9.26 -9.18
C ASN A 29 7.02 10.07 -7.87
N GLY A 30 7.61 9.49 -6.82
CA GLY A 30 7.75 10.12 -5.50
C GLY A 30 6.44 10.26 -4.70
N ARG A 31 5.35 9.61 -5.12
CA ARG A 31 4.04 9.67 -4.44
C ARG A 31 3.51 8.29 -4.13
N VAL A 32 2.78 8.18 -3.03
CA VAL A 32 1.99 6.98 -2.70
C VAL A 32 0.87 6.84 -3.73
N VAL A 33 0.70 5.63 -4.27
CA VAL A 33 -0.37 5.33 -5.24
C VAL A 33 -1.40 4.37 -4.66
N ALA A 34 -0.94 3.34 -3.95
CA ALA A 34 -1.81 2.33 -3.36
C ALA A 34 -1.12 1.64 -2.19
N GLY A 35 -1.89 0.97 -1.35
CA GLY A 35 -1.34 0.11 -0.32
C GLY A 35 -2.32 -0.93 0.17
N VAL A 36 -1.78 -1.93 0.86
CA VAL A 36 -2.51 -3.07 1.41
C VAL A 36 -2.07 -3.27 2.84
N SER A 37 -3.02 -3.24 3.77
CA SER A 37 -2.82 -3.53 5.18
C SER A 37 -3.51 -4.84 5.53
N THR A 38 -2.84 -5.75 6.25
CA THR A 38 -3.49 -6.99 6.71
C THR A 38 -3.00 -7.39 8.10
N PRO A 39 -3.77 -8.19 8.87
CA PRO A 39 -3.35 -8.61 10.21
C PRO A 39 -2.12 -9.54 10.23
N ARG A 40 -1.67 -10.06 9.08
CA ARG A 40 -0.58 -11.03 8.99
C ARG A 40 0.44 -10.59 7.96
N LEU A 41 1.71 -10.49 8.37
CA LEU A 41 2.81 -10.08 7.50
C LEU A 41 2.87 -10.87 6.18
N GLN A 42 2.67 -12.19 6.21
CA GLN A 42 2.69 -13.00 5.00
C GLN A 42 1.56 -12.64 4.01
N ALA A 43 0.37 -12.31 4.52
CA ALA A 43 -0.73 -11.87 3.69
C ALA A 43 -0.43 -10.50 3.07
N THR A 44 0.16 -9.58 3.84
CA THR A 44 0.66 -8.28 3.34
C THR A 44 1.72 -8.47 2.25
N LEU A 45 2.75 -9.29 2.48
CA LEU A 45 3.81 -9.55 1.51
C LEU A 45 3.30 -10.22 0.23
N SER A 46 2.24 -11.04 0.31
CA SER A 46 1.62 -11.63 -0.88
C SER A 46 1.03 -10.61 -1.86
N ALA A 47 0.77 -9.37 -1.41
CA ALA A 47 0.33 -8.28 -2.26
C ALA A 47 1.47 -7.59 -3.03
N ALA A 48 2.73 -7.76 -2.58
CA ALA A 48 3.91 -7.04 -3.11
C ALA A 48 4.03 -7.15 -4.63
N ARG A 49 4.00 -8.37 -5.17
CA ARG A 49 4.09 -8.61 -6.62
C ARG A 49 2.93 -7.97 -7.39
N THR A 50 1.71 -8.07 -6.85
CA THR A 50 0.51 -7.52 -7.51
C THR A 50 0.60 -6.00 -7.57
N LEU A 51 1.05 -5.35 -6.49
CA LEU A 51 1.34 -3.92 -6.46
C LEU A 51 2.49 -3.54 -7.43
N ALA A 52 3.66 -4.18 -7.32
CA ALA A 52 4.83 -3.86 -8.15
C ALA A 52 4.55 -3.88 -9.65
N VAL A 53 3.78 -4.89 -10.09
CA VAL A 53 3.46 -5.11 -11.51
C VAL A 53 2.29 -4.26 -11.96
N GLY A 54 1.20 -4.25 -11.18
CA GLY A 54 -0.04 -3.61 -11.56
C GLY A 54 0.05 -2.08 -11.50
N VAL A 55 0.52 -1.54 -10.37
CA VAL A 55 0.65 -0.09 -10.20
C VAL A 55 1.99 0.47 -10.63
N ASP A 56 2.84 -0.33 -11.27
CA ASP A 56 4.15 0.13 -11.78
C ASP A 56 4.96 0.88 -10.71
N ALA A 57 5.13 0.21 -9.57
CA ALA A 57 5.81 0.80 -8.43
C ALA A 57 7.28 1.09 -8.80
N ALA A 58 7.75 2.29 -8.46
CA ALA A 58 9.17 2.64 -8.45
C ALA A 58 9.85 2.16 -7.16
N ALA A 59 9.08 2.07 -6.08
CA ALA A 59 9.48 1.45 -4.82
C ALA A 59 8.29 0.81 -4.12
N LEU A 60 8.56 -0.26 -3.36
CA LEU A 60 7.66 -0.81 -2.36
C LEU A 60 8.18 -0.48 -0.97
N VAL A 61 7.28 -0.12 -0.07
CA VAL A 61 7.58 0.15 1.33
C VAL A 61 6.74 -0.78 2.19
N LEU A 62 7.37 -1.64 2.99
CA LEU A 62 6.69 -2.36 4.05
C LEU A 62 6.81 -1.56 5.35
N ALA A 63 5.69 -1.07 5.87
CA ALA A 63 5.56 -0.45 7.17
C ALA A 63 5.03 -1.47 8.19
N ALA A 64 5.69 -1.59 9.34
CA ALA A 64 5.23 -2.43 10.44
C ALA A 64 5.67 -1.84 11.79
N GLN A 65 4.85 -2.04 12.83
CA GLN A 65 5.25 -1.71 14.19
C GLN A 65 6.22 -2.77 14.73
N ALA A 66 7.30 -2.31 15.35
CA ALA A 66 8.25 -3.13 16.09
C ALA A 66 8.55 -2.48 17.46
N GLU A 67 9.38 -3.15 18.25
CA GLU A 67 9.91 -2.60 19.50
C GLU A 67 11.43 -2.53 19.40
N VAL A 68 12.01 -1.37 19.74
CA VAL A 68 13.46 -1.16 19.86
C VAL A 68 13.70 -0.62 21.26
N GLU A 69 14.57 -1.30 22.03
CA GLU A 69 14.87 -0.93 23.43
C GLU A 69 13.61 -0.82 24.31
N GLY A 70 12.60 -1.64 24.04
CA GLY A 70 11.32 -1.64 24.76
C GLY A 70 10.38 -0.49 24.40
N ARG A 71 10.68 0.29 23.35
CA ARG A 71 9.84 1.39 22.85
C ARG A 71 9.23 1.05 21.50
N PRO A 72 7.96 1.41 21.24
CA PRO A 72 7.34 1.20 19.95
C PRO A 72 8.01 2.07 18.87
N VAL A 73 8.29 1.47 17.73
CA VAL A 73 8.80 2.15 16.53
C VAL A 73 8.04 1.67 15.30
N LEU A 74 7.86 2.56 14.32
CA LEU A 74 7.46 2.18 12.98
C LEU A 74 8.70 1.90 12.16
N VAL A 75 8.80 0.68 11.66
CA VAL A 75 9.84 0.23 10.76
C VAL A 75 9.33 0.29 9.34
N HIS A 76 10.06 0.99 8.48
CA HIS A 76 9.82 1.04 7.05
C HIS A 76 10.96 0.34 6.34
N THR A 77 10.66 -0.77 5.67
CA THR A 77 11.59 -1.42 4.74
C THR A 77 11.26 -0.97 3.33
N VAL A 78 12.14 -0.16 2.76
CA VAL A 78 12.01 0.36 1.39
C VAL A 78 12.80 -0.52 0.44
N MET A 79 12.17 -0.96 -0.64
CA MET A 79 12.80 -1.66 -1.75
C MET A 79 12.53 -0.89 -3.04
N THR A 80 13.58 -0.39 -3.67
CA THR A 80 13.49 0.29 -4.97
C THR A 80 13.53 -0.69 -6.13
N ARG A 81 13.19 -0.20 -7.33
CA ARG A 81 13.14 -1.02 -8.54
C ARG A 81 14.49 -1.55 -9.01
N ASP A 82 15.58 -0.87 -8.67
CA ASP A 82 16.96 -1.36 -8.84
C ASP A 82 17.39 -2.34 -7.73
N ARG A 83 16.44 -2.80 -6.90
CA ARG A 83 16.60 -3.78 -5.81
C ARG A 83 17.58 -3.32 -4.73
N ARG A 84 17.58 -2.02 -4.43
CA ARG A 84 18.29 -1.46 -3.27
C ARG A 84 17.33 -1.38 -2.10
N ALA A 85 17.73 -1.98 -0.98
CA ALA A 85 16.94 -2.04 0.23
C ALA A 85 17.47 -1.05 1.27
N LYS A 86 16.58 -0.37 2.00
CA LYS A 86 16.92 0.51 3.11
C LYS A 86 15.88 0.40 4.21
N GLN A 87 16.33 0.47 5.46
CA GLN A 87 15.45 0.53 6.62
C GLN A 87 15.39 1.96 7.14
N VAL A 88 14.18 2.40 7.49
CA VAL A 88 13.92 3.69 8.12
C VAL A 88 13.11 3.44 9.38
N LEU A 89 13.46 4.12 10.47
CA LEU A 89 12.80 3.99 11.77
C LEU A 89 12.13 5.30 12.13
N GLN A 90 10.91 5.23 12.64
CA GLN A 90 10.23 6.37 13.25
C GLN A 90 9.81 5.98 14.66
N ARG A 91 10.20 6.77 15.65
CA ARG A 91 9.78 6.53 17.03
C ARG A 91 8.30 6.87 17.17
N VAL A 92 7.59 6.04 17.92
CA VAL A 92 6.20 6.32 18.29
C VAL A 92 6.21 6.82 19.72
N GLU A 93 5.69 8.03 19.91
CA GLU A 93 5.51 8.65 21.23
C GLU A 93 4.03 8.67 21.56
N LEU A 94 3.70 8.10 22.72
CA LEU A 94 2.34 8.08 23.24
C LEU A 94 2.17 9.30 24.14
N GLY A 95 1.45 10.28 23.63
CA GLY A 95 1.10 11.50 24.36
C GLY A 95 -0.12 11.30 25.28
N PRO A 96 -0.42 12.29 26.14
CA PRO A 96 -1.62 12.28 26.96
C PRO A 96 -2.89 12.18 26.10
N GLY A 97 -3.85 11.34 26.50
CA GLY A 97 -5.15 11.21 25.85
C GLY A 97 -5.13 10.43 24.52
N GLU A 98 -4.40 9.31 24.46
CA GLU A 98 -4.30 8.43 23.28
C GLU A 98 -3.75 9.11 22.01
N ARG A 99 -3.11 10.28 22.16
CA ARG A 99 -2.48 10.98 21.04
C ARG A 99 -1.18 10.28 20.67
N VAL A 100 -1.17 9.62 19.51
CA VAL A 100 0.03 9.02 18.94
C VAL A 100 0.78 10.07 18.14
N ALA A 101 2.00 10.41 18.56
CA ALA A 101 2.93 11.21 17.79
C ALA A 101 3.97 10.30 17.13
N VAL A 102 4.28 10.56 15.86
CA VAL A 102 5.30 9.84 15.11
C VAL A 102 6.47 10.78 14.88
N GLY A 103 7.65 10.39 15.37
CA GLY A 103 8.87 11.17 15.24
C GLY A 103 9.39 11.21 13.80
N GLU A 104 10.42 12.03 13.59
CA GLU A 104 11.07 12.15 12.28
C GLU A 104 11.67 10.81 11.82
N PRO A 105 11.66 10.55 10.49
CA PRO A 105 12.33 9.39 9.91
C PRO A 105 13.84 9.41 10.18
N GLN A 106 14.36 8.34 10.77
CA GLN A 106 15.78 8.13 11.03
C GLN A 106 16.31 6.97 10.16
N ASP A 107 17.58 7.06 9.77
CA ASP A 107 18.25 5.96 9.08
C ASP A 107 18.33 4.73 9.99
N GLY A 108 17.62 3.67 9.62
CA GLY A 108 17.61 2.38 10.32
C GLY A 108 18.68 1.41 9.84
N GLY A 109 19.52 1.81 8.90
CA GLY A 109 20.55 0.98 8.31
C GLY A 109 20.02 0.00 7.25
N THR A 110 20.69 -1.15 7.14
CA THR A 110 20.32 -2.22 6.23
C THR A 110 19.20 -3.07 6.86
N PRO A 111 18.11 -3.38 6.13
CA PRO A 111 17.06 -4.25 6.65
C PRO A 111 17.61 -5.60 7.08
N GLN A 112 17.23 -6.06 8.27
CA GLN A 112 17.74 -7.30 8.88
C GLN A 112 16.85 -8.53 8.61
N ASP A 113 15.61 -8.33 8.13
CA ASP A 113 14.69 -9.43 7.83
C ASP A 113 14.85 -9.89 6.38
N ASP A 114 15.63 -10.96 6.18
CA ASP A 114 15.87 -11.55 4.87
C ASP A 114 14.60 -12.00 4.15
N THR A 115 13.55 -12.41 4.89
CA THR A 115 12.29 -12.84 4.29
C THR A 115 11.58 -11.65 3.65
N VAL A 116 11.55 -10.51 4.35
CA VAL A 116 11.00 -9.26 3.82
C VAL A 116 11.81 -8.77 2.63
N VAL A 117 13.14 -8.71 2.77
CA VAL A 117 14.03 -8.22 1.70
C VAL A 117 13.88 -9.06 0.44
N THR A 118 13.89 -10.38 0.57
CA THR A 118 13.74 -11.31 -0.56
C THR A 118 12.39 -11.14 -1.23
N ALA A 119 11.29 -11.14 -0.47
CA ALA A 119 9.94 -11.00 -1.03
C ALA A 119 9.76 -9.67 -1.78
N LEU A 120 10.30 -8.57 -1.25
CA LEU A 120 10.25 -7.27 -1.91
C LEU A 120 11.15 -7.22 -3.16
N ALA A 121 12.36 -7.78 -3.09
CA ALA A 121 13.29 -7.81 -4.22
C ALA A 121 12.75 -8.65 -5.38
N GLU A 122 12.14 -9.79 -5.08
CA GLU A 122 11.45 -10.64 -6.06
C GLU A 122 10.27 -9.89 -6.71
N ALA A 123 9.43 -9.24 -5.90
CA ALA A 123 8.31 -8.45 -6.40
C ALA A 123 8.78 -7.33 -7.37
N MET A 124 9.83 -6.59 -6.98
CA MET A 124 10.39 -5.50 -7.78
C MET A 124 11.16 -5.97 -9.02
N GLY A 125 11.55 -7.24 -9.10
CA GLY A 125 12.19 -7.85 -10.26
C GLY A 125 11.25 -8.07 -11.45
N HIS A 126 9.93 -8.00 -11.25
CA HIS A 126 8.96 -8.20 -12.32
C HIS A 126 8.73 -6.94 -13.16
N ARG A 127 8.51 -7.11 -14.47
CA ARG A 127 8.14 -6.01 -15.38
C ARG A 127 6.71 -5.53 -15.10
N PRO A 128 6.42 -4.22 -15.20
CA PRO A 128 5.07 -3.70 -15.04
C PRO A 128 4.15 -4.12 -16.18
N VAL A 129 2.85 -4.00 -15.96
CA VAL A 129 1.86 -4.13 -17.04
C VAL A 129 2.06 -3.01 -18.07
N ASP A 130 2.04 -3.38 -19.35
CA ASP A 130 2.06 -2.47 -20.49
C ASP A 130 0.68 -1.79 -20.64
N VAL A 131 0.63 -0.50 -20.33
CA VAL A 131 -0.60 0.31 -20.36
C VAL A 131 -1.02 0.74 -21.75
N THR A 132 -0.14 0.61 -22.75
CA THR A 132 -0.43 0.99 -24.15
C THR A 132 -1.39 0.02 -24.84
N ARG A 133 -1.64 -1.13 -24.21
CA ARG A 133 -2.48 -2.21 -24.74
C ARG A 133 -3.84 -2.31 -24.05
N VAL A 134 -4.21 -1.32 -23.24
CA VAL A 134 -5.49 -1.31 -22.55
C VAL A 134 -6.57 -0.90 -23.55
N ALA A 135 -7.40 -1.86 -23.96
CA ALA A 135 -8.47 -1.62 -24.92
C ALA A 135 -9.55 -0.71 -24.32
N ARG A 136 -10.17 0.12 -25.17
CA ARG A 136 -11.34 0.89 -24.76
C ARG A 136 -12.55 -0.03 -24.60
N ARG A 137 -13.46 0.30 -23.68
CA ARG A 137 -14.71 -0.46 -23.44
C ARG A 137 -15.89 0.04 -24.27
N ASP A 138 -15.80 1.25 -24.83
CA ASP A 138 -16.86 1.95 -25.56
C ASP A 138 -16.90 1.61 -27.06
N THR A 139 -15.92 0.89 -27.59
CA THR A 139 -15.81 0.53 -29.01
C THR A 139 -16.67 -0.67 -29.39
N ALA A 140 -17.99 -0.48 -29.34
CA ALA A 140 -18.93 -1.25 -30.14
C ALA A 140 -19.08 -0.58 -31.52
N GLY A 141 -18.16 -0.87 -32.46
CA GLY A 141 -18.15 -0.29 -33.82
C GLY A 141 -17.45 1.08 -33.85
N THR A 142 -16.36 1.29 -34.58
CA THR A 142 -16.33 1.44 -36.04
C THR A 142 -14.88 1.26 -36.53
N PHE A 143 -14.66 0.75 -37.75
CA PHE A 143 -13.31 0.62 -38.32
C PHE A 143 -12.65 2.00 -38.46
N GLY A 144 -11.50 2.21 -37.78
CA GLY A 144 -10.66 3.41 -37.93
C GLY A 144 -10.37 4.21 -36.65
N GLU A 145 -10.93 3.84 -35.50
CA GLU A 145 -10.68 4.53 -34.22
C GLU A 145 -9.53 3.90 -33.41
N ASP A 146 -8.88 4.70 -32.55
CA ASP A 146 -7.85 4.22 -31.62
C ASP A 146 -8.40 3.10 -30.73
N LEU A 147 -7.97 1.86 -30.97
CA LEU A 147 -8.44 0.66 -30.25
C LEU A 147 -8.07 0.67 -28.75
N TYR A 148 -7.05 1.44 -28.39
CA TYR A 148 -6.47 1.48 -27.06
C TYR A 148 -6.65 2.85 -26.42
N LEU A 149 -6.71 2.87 -25.09
CA LEU A 149 -6.73 4.10 -24.32
C LEU A 149 -5.38 4.83 -24.41
N PRO A 150 -5.37 6.17 -24.31
CA PRO A 150 -4.15 6.92 -24.06
C PRO A 150 -3.41 6.33 -22.84
N PRO A 151 -2.06 6.23 -22.86
CA PRO A 151 -1.30 5.54 -21.81
C PRO A 151 -1.60 6.03 -20.39
N GLU A 152 -1.84 7.33 -20.22
CA GLU A 152 -2.20 7.90 -18.91
C GLU A 152 -3.55 7.40 -18.40
N GLN A 153 -4.54 7.24 -19.27
CA GLN A 153 -5.85 6.69 -18.92
C GLN A 153 -5.77 5.17 -18.73
N GLY A 154 -5.06 4.47 -19.63
CA GLY A 154 -4.75 3.05 -19.49
C GLY A 154 -4.09 2.74 -18.15
N ARG A 155 -3.19 3.62 -17.68
CA ARG A 155 -2.59 3.47 -16.36
C ARG A 155 -3.60 3.50 -15.23
N VAL A 156 -4.54 4.45 -15.23
CA VAL A 156 -5.60 4.54 -14.21
C VAL A 156 -6.48 3.28 -14.21
N VAL A 157 -6.80 2.75 -15.39
CA VAL A 157 -7.60 1.51 -15.53
C VAL A 157 -6.85 0.31 -14.95
N VAL A 158 -5.55 0.17 -15.23
CA VAL A 158 -4.73 -0.91 -14.68
C VAL A 158 -4.58 -0.77 -13.16
N ASP A 159 -4.36 0.46 -12.66
CA ASP A 159 -4.28 0.73 -11.21
C ASP A 159 -5.59 0.31 -10.52
N ALA A 160 -6.75 0.72 -11.06
CA ALA A 160 -8.07 0.36 -10.55
C ALA A 160 -8.32 -1.16 -10.55
N GLY A 161 -7.97 -1.85 -11.64
CA GLY A 161 -8.09 -3.31 -11.73
C GLY A 161 -7.17 -4.04 -10.73
N THR A 162 -5.97 -3.50 -10.50
CA THR A 162 -5.02 -4.03 -9.52
C THR A 162 -5.55 -3.88 -8.10
N VAL A 163 -6.04 -2.69 -7.76
CA VAL A 163 -6.62 -2.41 -6.42
C VAL A 163 -7.87 -3.23 -6.18
N ARG A 164 -8.76 -3.38 -7.18
CA ARG A 164 -9.92 -4.26 -7.08
C ARG A 164 -9.51 -5.71 -6.76
N THR A 165 -8.54 -6.24 -7.51
CA THR A 165 -8.03 -7.60 -7.31
C THR A 165 -7.46 -7.78 -5.90
N LEU A 166 -6.74 -6.79 -5.39
CA LEU A 166 -6.21 -6.81 -4.03
C LEU A 166 -7.32 -6.72 -2.98
N HIS A 167 -8.32 -5.87 -3.18
CA HIS A 167 -9.45 -5.75 -2.27
C HIS A 167 -10.21 -7.07 -2.18
N ASP A 168 -10.55 -7.68 -3.31
CA ASP A 168 -11.26 -8.96 -3.34
C ASP A 168 -10.48 -10.07 -2.63
N ARG A 169 -9.14 -10.01 -2.71
CA ARG A 169 -8.24 -10.95 -2.03
C ARG A 169 -8.23 -10.77 -0.51
N VAL A 170 -8.18 -9.53 -0.01
CA VAL A 170 -7.93 -9.29 1.43
C VAL A 170 -9.19 -9.05 2.27
N ARG A 171 -10.35 -8.79 1.64
CA ARG A 171 -11.62 -8.55 2.37
C ARG A 171 -12.04 -9.69 3.28
N GLY A 172 -11.64 -10.93 2.97
CA GLY A 172 -11.97 -12.12 3.77
C GLY A 172 -11.06 -12.35 4.98
N VAL A 173 -10.01 -11.53 5.17
CA VAL A 173 -9.00 -11.71 6.22
C VAL A 173 -8.80 -10.45 7.07
N ALA A 174 -9.82 -9.61 7.16
CA ALA A 174 -9.77 -8.31 7.84
C ALA A 174 -8.62 -7.41 7.33
N GLY A 175 -8.31 -7.52 6.03
CA GLY A 175 -7.35 -6.64 5.38
C GLY A 175 -8.04 -5.49 4.67
N GLU A 176 -7.28 -4.42 4.48
CA GLU A 176 -7.71 -3.17 3.87
C GLU A 176 -6.82 -2.84 2.67
N VAL A 177 -7.40 -2.17 1.68
CA VAL A 177 -6.69 -1.70 0.50
C VAL A 177 -7.08 -0.25 0.27
N PHE A 178 -6.09 0.57 -0.07
CA PHE A 178 -6.33 1.96 -0.41
C PHE A 178 -5.68 2.33 -1.75
N TYR A 179 -6.24 3.35 -2.40
CA TYR A 179 -5.79 3.94 -3.65
C TYR A 179 -5.84 5.46 -3.53
N VAL A 180 -4.73 6.12 -3.91
CA VAL A 180 -4.56 7.57 -3.87
C VAL A 180 -4.54 8.09 -5.31
N PRO A 181 -5.62 8.74 -5.78
CA PRO A 181 -5.68 9.26 -7.13
C PRO A 181 -4.76 10.49 -7.27
N ARG A 182 -4.15 10.66 -8.45
CA ARG A 182 -3.30 11.83 -8.73
C ARG A 182 -4.08 13.14 -8.94
N SER A 183 -5.38 13.03 -9.22
CA SER A 183 -6.31 14.15 -9.44
C SER A 183 -7.77 13.68 -9.32
N PRO A 184 -8.75 14.59 -9.18
CA PRO A 184 -10.17 14.24 -9.20
C PRO A 184 -10.63 13.52 -10.47
N GLU A 185 -10.09 13.88 -11.63
CA GLU A 185 -10.40 13.24 -12.91
C GLU A 185 -9.90 11.79 -12.94
N ALA A 186 -8.70 11.55 -12.40
CA ALA A 186 -8.16 10.20 -12.25
C ALA A 186 -8.98 9.37 -11.26
N ALA A 187 -9.50 9.99 -10.19
CA ALA A 187 -10.41 9.32 -9.25
C ALA A 187 -11.70 8.87 -9.93
N ARG A 188 -12.33 9.79 -10.70
CA ARG A 188 -13.55 9.48 -11.47
C ARG A 188 -13.32 8.35 -12.45
N LEU A 189 -12.25 8.43 -13.25
CA LEU A 189 -11.91 7.40 -14.22
C LEU A 189 -11.62 6.05 -13.54
N ALA A 190 -10.95 6.04 -12.38
CA ALA A 190 -10.71 4.80 -11.64
C ALA A 190 -12.03 4.15 -11.18
N LEU A 191 -12.98 4.95 -10.68
CA LEU A 191 -14.31 4.47 -10.30
C LEU A 191 -15.09 3.91 -11.50
N GLU A 192 -15.06 4.60 -12.65
CA GLU A 192 -15.65 4.12 -13.91
C GLU A 192 -15.01 2.79 -14.39
N ALA A 193 -13.70 2.63 -14.16
CA ALA A 193 -12.97 1.39 -14.45
C ALA A 193 -13.29 0.25 -13.47
N GLY A 194 -14.05 0.51 -12.40
CA GLY A 194 -14.48 -0.47 -11.42
C GLY A 194 -13.63 -0.52 -10.16
N LEU A 195 -12.90 0.55 -9.82
CA LEU A 195 -12.29 0.72 -8.50
C LEU A 195 -13.39 0.64 -7.42
N PRO A 196 -13.25 -0.22 -6.39
CA PRO A 196 -14.22 -0.24 -5.31
C PRO A 196 -14.18 1.06 -4.50
N ARG A 197 -15.33 1.71 -4.32
CA ARG A 197 -15.45 3.00 -3.61
C ARG A 197 -14.76 3.04 -2.23
N PRO A 198 -14.87 2.00 -1.36
CA PRO A 198 -14.22 2.03 -0.05
C PRO A 198 -12.69 2.10 -0.09
N THR A 199 -12.08 1.76 -1.24
CA THR A 199 -10.62 1.79 -1.40
C THR A 199 -10.11 3.16 -1.84
N LEU A 200 -10.96 4.05 -2.30
CA LEU A 200 -10.55 5.37 -2.78
C LEU A 200 -10.29 6.30 -1.59
N LEU A 201 -9.06 6.78 -1.44
CA LEU A 201 -8.75 7.89 -0.54
C LEU A 201 -8.99 9.20 -1.27
N GLY A 202 -9.97 9.98 -0.80
CA GLY A 202 -10.17 11.35 -1.24
C GLY A 202 -9.26 12.32 -0.51
N PRO A 203 -9.07 13.55 -1.02
CA PRO A 203 -8.82 14.66 -0.09
C PRO A 203 -9.95 14.62 0.94
N ALA A 204 -9.64 14.78 2.23
CA ALA A 204 -10.67 14.92 3.25
C ALA A 204 -11.72 15.92 2.71
N GLY A 205 -12.97 15.50 2.63
CA GLY A 205 -14.05 16.45 2.38
C GLY A 205 -13.98 17.55 3.45
N PRO A 206 -14.51 18.76 3.20
CA PRO A 206 -14.65 19.72 4.28
C PRO A 206 -15.34 19.01 5.45
N GLU A 207 -14.73 19.07 6.63
CA GLU A 207 -15.37 18.60 7.87
C GLU A 207 -16.76 19.24 7.89
N GLU A 208 -17.81 18.42 7.84
CA GLU A 208 -19.14 18.94 8.13
C GLU A 208 -19.06 19.54 9.53
N PRO A 209 -19.49 20.80 9.72
CA PRO A 209 -19.51 21.37 11.05
C PRO A 209 -20.37 20.46 11.91
N VAL A 210 -19.78 19.99 13.01
CA VAL A 210 -20.53 19.35 14.07
C VAL A 210 -21.42 20.44 14.65
N ASP A 211 -22.67 20.50 14.19
CA ASP A 211 -23.68 21.36 14.82
C ASP A 211 -23.77 20.96 16.30
N GLY A 212 -23.48 21.93 17.15
CA GLY A 212 -23.43 21.80 18.62
C GLY A 212 -24.80 21.81 19.29
#